data_AF-A0A378I6B9-F1
#
_entry.id   AF-A0A378I6B9-F1
#
_cell.length_a   1.000
_cell.length_b   1.000
_cell.length_c   1.000
_cell.angle_alpha   90.00
_cell.angle_beta   90.00
_cell.angle_gamma   90.00
#
_symmetry.space_group_name_H-M   'P 1'
#
loop_
_entity.id
_entity.type
_entity.pdbx_description
1 polymer ?
#
loop_
_entity_poly.entity_id
_entity_poly.type
_entity_poly.pdbx_seq_one_letter_code
_entity_poly.pdbx_strand_id
1 'polypeptide(L)'
;MRITIKPIDPSAPKEHQRRILAALFFQTQISQNGQVRYGWGTVNSYDVVLSNFYNDNVYYSNVVVEVRLTKKVIRYKSKHAQANRDRMEDNRYAVLNEGFLGAGGFGSAIPVEVTYKFTQSLTDLSFKDKPRGKRRIAKRAAFDPRKEEQWYEGFRGLRREYHIAARTPHVSPKQPVIYDKNAYMVERLMEGSTLGDILDGDRTKSRYLTLEERFALCINLLEAFKEQVFAVKIVHRDLKPENIVIDKDWSVKTIDFGLSKLEGETVITENVGSFGYISPEAMQSLPTDYRSDLFALGRMIGAIWWNSNFFYDEALKGNVIKAAQAEDYKYLFMNLDGLKTEVRTIITDTLKGLTAFEQEKRIHIDDAINNMKKASDMQFKQKEETVPAEQSSPPREKKGAFRKMASMFFGRNSEKKKRRSRNSIGKGKKEDITPEKPDSSIHS
;
A
#
# COMPACT_ATOMS: atom_id res chain seq x y z
N MET A 1 0.38 -27.13 38.73
CA MET A 1 -0.98 -26.52 38.61
C MET A 1 -1.15 -25.97 37.20
N ARG A 2 -2.32 -26.12 36.59
CA ARG A 2 -2.64 -25.55 35.27
C ARG A 2 -3.77 -24.53 35.42
N ILE A 3 -3.59 -23.35 34.83
CA ILE A 3 -4.57 -22.25 34.89
C ILE A 3 -4.94 -21.86 33.47
N THR A 4 -6.22 -21.87 33.16
CA THR A 4 -6.72 -21.34 31.88
C THR A 4 -7.18 -19.91 32.08
N ILE A 5 -6.66 -19.00 31.26
CA ILE A 5 -7.04 -17.58 31.29
C ILE A 5 -7.99 -17.23 30.15
N LYS A 6 -8.67 -16.09 30.29
CA LYS A 6 -9.46 -15.51 29.19
C LYS A 6 -8.56 -15.26 27.96
N PRO A 7 -9.09 -15.45 26.74
CA PRO A 7 -8.36 -15.12 25.52
C PRO A 7 -7.78 -13.71 25.56
N ILE A 8 -6.54 -13.56 25.11
CA ILE A 8 -5.81 -12.30 25.04
C ILE A 8 -5.96 -11.73 23.64
N ASP A 9 -6.36 -10.46 23.53
CA ASP A 9 -6.19 -9.70 22.29
C ASP A 9 -4.75 -9.15 22.22
N PRO A 10 -3.88 -9.71 21.36
CA PRO A 10 -2.50 -9.28 21.29
C PRO A 10 -2.35 -7.88 20.65
N SER A 11 -3.39 -7.27 20.08
CA SER A 11 -3.33 -5.89 19.59
C SER A 11 -3.45 -4.84 20.69
N ALA A 12 -4.10 -5.19 21.81
CA ALA A 12 -4.33 -4.29 22.94
C ALA A 12 -4.27 -5.04 24.30
N PRO A 13 -3.14 -5.68 24.65
CA PRO A 13 -3.03 -6.44 25.88
C PRO A 13 -2.98 -5.53 27.11
N LYS A 14 -3.62 -5.95 28.21
CA LYS A 14 -3.41 -5.38 29.54
C LYS A 14 -1.96 -5.60 30.00
N GLU A 15 -1.50 -4.81 30.96
CA GLU A 15 -0.12 -4.88 31.44
C GLU A 15 0.33 -6.28 31.88
N HIS A 16 -0.48 -6.98 32.69
CA HIS A 16 -0.17 -8.35 33.11
C HIS A 16 -0.17 -9.34 31.92
N GLN A 17 -1.04 -9.13 30.92
CA GLN A 17 -1.09 -9.95 29.71
C GLN A 17 0.16 -9.79 28.85
N ARG A 18 0.84 -8.63 28.88
CA ARG A 18 2.11 -8.44 28.13
C ARG A 18 3.20 -9.38 28.60
N ARG A 19 3.32 -9.62 29.90
CA ARG A 19 4.29 -10.56 30.46
C ARG A 19 3.98 -12.01 30.06
N ILE A 20 2.69 -12.36 30.01
CA ILE A 20 2.23 -13.66 29.51
C ILE A 20 2.58 -13.81 28.02
N LEU A 21 2.33 -12.77 27.20
CA LEU A 21 2.73 -12.75 25.79
C LEU A 21 4.25 -12.83 25.61
N ALA A 22 5.03 -12.14 26.46
CA ALA A 22 6.49 -12.20 26.43
C ALA A 22 7.00 -13.63 26.68
N ALA A 23 6.46 -14.28 27.72
CA ALA A 23 6.79 -15.67 28.04
C ALA A 23 6.36 -16.64 26.94
N LEU A 24 5.15 -16.46 26.38
CA LEU A 24 4.69 -17.22 25.21
C LEU A 24 5.66 -17.03 24.02
N PHE A 25 6.06 -15.79 23.73
CA PHE A 25 6.96 -15.45 22.62
C PHE A 25 8.37 -15.99 22.79
N PHE A 26 8.82 -16.14 24.04
CA PHE A 26 10.11 -16.70 24.42
C PHE A 26 10.11 -18.22 24.24
N GLN A 27 9.12 -18.91 24.81
CA GLN A 27 9.07 -20.37 24.86
C GLN A 27 8.94 -21.02 23.49
N THR A 28 8.29 -20.35 22.53
CA THR A 28 8.17 -20.89 21.17
C THR A 28 9.35 -20.55 20.26
N GLN A 29 10.43 -19.94 20.76
CA GLN A 29 11.69 -19.85 19.99
C GLN A 29 12.46 -21.17 20.04
N ILE A 30 12.33 -21.90 21.14
CA ILE A 30 12.99 -23.18 21.38
C ILE A 30 12.12 -24.23 20.70
N SER A 31 12.62 -24.87 19.63
CA SER A 31 11.84 -25.90 18.96
C SER A 31 11.49 -26.99 19.98
N GLN A 32 10.21 -27.15 20.30
CA GLN A 32 9.74 -28.43 20.81
C GLN A 32 9.80 -29.38 19.60
N ASN A 33 10.79 -30.27 19.60
CA ASN A 33 10.91 -31.43 18.72
C ASN A 33 11.30 -31.17 17.25
N GLY A 34 12.15 -30.18 16.96
CA GLY A 34 12.73 -29.99 15.62
C GLY A 34 11.75 -29.50 14.54
N GLN A 35 10.47 -29.29 14.87
CA GLN A 35 9.53 -28.61 13.98
C GLN A 35 9.61 -27.10 14.19
N VAL A 36 10.14 -26.37 13.19
CA VAL A 36 10.13 -24.92 13.24
C VAL A 36 8.72 -24.40 12.94
N ARG A 37 8.00 -23.97 13.98
CA ARG A 37 6.70 -23.30 13.84
C ARG A 37 6.91 -21.78 13.87
N TYR A 38 6.71 -21.10 12.74
CA TYR A 38 6.87 -19.65 12.65
C TYR A 38 5.53 -18.92 12.86
N GLY A 39 4.98 -18.88 14.08
CA GLY A 39 3.81 -18.04 14.41
C GLY A 39 2.75 -18.69 15.32
N TRP A 40 1.71 -17.92 15.67
CA TRP A 40 0.55 -18.28 16.49
C TRP A 40 -0.76 -17.88 15.81
N GLY A 41 -1.86 -18.55 16.16
CA GLY A 41 -3.15 -18.49 15.48
C GLY A 41 -4.25 -17.83 16.30
N THR A 42 -5.39 -17.56 15.67
CA THR A 42 -6.55 -16.84 16.21
C THR A 42 -7.38 -17.61 17.23
N VAL A 43 -7.31 -18.95 17.24
CA VAL A 43 -8.00 -19.81 18.22
C VAL A 43 -7.24 -21.12 18.37
N ASN A 44 -6.04 -21.04 18.94
CA ASN A 44 -5.29 -22.20 19.41
C ASN A 44 -4.93 -22.00 20.87
N SER A 45 -4.86 -23.10 21.60
CA SER A 45 -4.44 -23.12 23.00
C SER A 45 -2.93 -23.37 23.10
N TYR A 46 -2.25 -22.59 23.93
CA TYR A 46 -0.80 -22.64 24.12
C TYR A 46 -0.46 -22.70 25.61
N ASP A 47 0.32 -23.69 26.02
CA ASP A 47 0.82 -23.77 27.39
C ASP A 47 2.08 -22.93 27.56
N VAL A 48 2.07 -22.08 28.59
CA VAL A 48 3.19 -21.23 28.97
C VAL A 48 3.61 -21.56 30.40
N VAL A 49 4.87 -21.93 30.60
CA VAL A 49 5.41 -22.22 31.94
C VAL A 49 5.88 -20.91 32.58
N LEU A 50 5.36 -20.56 33.75
CA LEU A 50 5.72 -19.36 34.48
C LEU A 50 6.24 -19.70 35.88
N SER A 51 7.43 -19.19 36.22
CA SER A 51 7.98 -19.31 37.58
C SER A 51 7.14 -18.52 38.57
N ASN A 52 6.63 -17.36 38.16
CA ASN A 52 5.77 -16.48 38.95
C ASN A 52 4.61 -15.98 38.08
N PHE A 53 3.38 -16.13 38.55
CA PHE A 53 2.18 -15.68 37.86
C PHE A 53 1.16 -15.08 38.83
N TYR A 54 0.59 -13.94 38.46
CA TYR A 54 -0.42 -13.26 39.26
C TYR A 54 -1.70 -13.12 38.44
N ASN A 55 -2.80 -13.67 38.92
CA ASN A 55 -4.10 -13.60 38.28
C ASN A 55 -5.21 -13.45 39.31
N ASP A 56 -6.13 -12.51 39.07
CA ASP A 56 -7.31 -12.27 39.92
C ASP A 56 -6.99 -12.19 41.43
N ASN A 57 -5.90 -11.48 41.76
CA ASN A 57 -5.38 -11.31 43.12
C ASN A 57 -4.79 -12.56 43.80
N VAL A 58 -4.53 -13.63 43.04
CA VAL A 58 -3.87 -14.83 43.52
C VAL A 58 -2.49 -14.96 42.89
N TYR A 59 -1.50 -15.25 43.74
CA TYR A 59 -0.13 -15.53 43.32
C TYR A 59 0.09 -17.03 43.16
N TYR A 60 0.73 -17.40 42.06
CA TYR A 60 1.08 -18.77 41.71
C TYR A 60 2.57 -18.86 41.41
N SER A 61 3.22 -19.91 41.92
CA SER A 61 4.59 -20.27 41.60
C SER A 61 4.64 -21.55 40.78
N ASN A 62 5.52 -21.63 39.78
CA ASN A 62 5.73 -22.81 38.93
C ASN A 62 4.43 -23.36 38.33
N VAL A 63 3.72 -22.50 37.59
CA VAL A 63 2.40 -22.79 37.03
C VAL A 63 2.46 -22.89 35.51
N VAL A 64 1.60 -23.73 34.94
CA VAL A 64 1.33 -23.77 33.50
C VAL A 64 0.10 -22.92 33.23
N VAL A 65 0.25 -21.87 32.43
CA VAL A 65 -0.86 -21.03 32.00
C VAL A 65 -1.25 -21.39 30.58
N GLU A 66 -2.49 -21.84 30.40
CA GLU A 66 -3.09 -22.07 29.08
C GLU A 66 -3.56 -20.72 28.49
N VAL A 67 -2.89 -20.28 27.44
CA VAL A 67 -3.11 -19.02 26.74
C VAL A 67 -3.83 -19.26 25.43
N ARG A 68 -4.84 -18.43 25.14
CA ARG A 68 -5.48 -18.35 23.82
C ARG A 68 -5.34 -16.93 23.29
N LEU A 69 -4.97 -16.76 22.04
CA LEU A 69 -4.92 -15.44 21.39
C LEU A 69 -6.19 -15.25 20.57
N THR A 70 -6.72 -14.04 20.46
CA THR A 70 -7.89 -13.74 19.60
C THR A 70 -7.50 -13.31 18.18
N LYS A 71 -6.22 -13.01 17.94
CA LYS A 71 -5.67 -12.58 16.65
C LYS A 71 -4.41 -13.37 16.32
N LYS A 72 -4.19 -13.61 15.02
CA LYS A 72 -3.00 -14.29 14.50
C LYS A 72 -1.76 -13.43 14.73
N VAL A 73 -0.67 -14.06 15.14
CA VAL A 73 0.63 -13.39 15.34
C VAL A 73 1.69 -14.14 14.57
N ILE A 74 2.39 -13.48 13.65
CA ILE A 74 3.50 -14.10 12.90
C ILE A 74 4.85 -13.59 13.39
N ARG A 75 5.82 -14.50 13.51
CA ARG A 75 7.22 -14.17 13.86
C ARG A 75 8.04 -14.02 12.59
N TYR A 76 8.75 -12.91 12.45
CA TYR A 76 9.69 -12.68 11.34
C TYR A 76 10.95 -11.97 11.82
N LYS A 77 12.02 -12.04 11.02
CA LYS A 77 13.30 -11.41 11.33
C LYS A 77 13.33 -9.92 10.97
N SER A 78 13.98 -9.12 11.81
CA SER A 78 14.24 -7.72 11.52
C SER A 78 15.23 -7.57 10.34
N LYS A 79 15.28 -6.38 9.72
CA LYS A 79 16.20 -6.11 8.58
C LYS A 79 17.68 -6.31 8.96
N HIS A 80 18.03 -6.11 10.24
CA HIS A 80 19.42 -6.18 10.72
C HIS A 80 19.80 -7.55 11.27
N ALA A 81 18.88 -8.52 11.24
CA ALA A 81 19.16 -9.86 11.71
C ALA A 81 20.26 -10.49 10.84
N GLN A 82 21.32 -10.98 11.48
CA GLN A 82 22.32 -11.79 10.78
C GLN A 82 21.72 -13.17 10.47
N ALA A 83 21.84 -13.62 9.22
CA ALA A 83 21.22 -14.86 8.74
C ALA A 83 21.58 -16.10 9.57
N ASN A 84 22.76 -16.12 10.19
CA ASN A 84 23.30 -17.28 10.90
C ASN A 84 23.17 -17.21 12.43
N ARG A 85 22.45 -16.24 12.99
CA ARG A 85 22.23 -16.13 14.44
C ARG A 85 20.76 -15.91 14.76
N ASP A 86 20.12 -16.87 15.44
CA ASP A 86 18.76 -16.70 15.96
C ASP A 86 18.77 -15.93 17.29
N ARG A 87 19.22 -14.67 17.27
CA ARG A 87 19.12 -13.82 18.45
C ARG A 87 17.69 -13.37 18.67
N MET A 88 17.23 -13.40 19.91
CA MET A 88 15.86 -13.02 20.27
C MET A 88 15.55 -11.54 19.96
N GLU A 89 16.55 -10.67 20.13
CA GLU A 89 16.49 -9.23 19.83
C GLU A 89 16.18 -8.93 18.34
N ASP A 90 16.44 -9.90 17.46
CA ASP A 90 16.20 -9.78 16.02
C ASP A 90 14.79 -10.18 15.61
N ASN A 91 14.03 -10.83 16.50
CA ASN A 91 12.68 -11.29 16.20
C ASN A 91 11.67 -10.15 16.33
N ARG A 92 10.69 -10.14 15.41
CA ARG A 92 9.54 -9.24 15.41
C ARG A 92 8.28 -10.09 15.35
N TYR A 93 7.25 -9.62 16.04
CA TYR A 93 5.98 -10.32 16.12
C TYR A 93 4.87 -9.41 15.62
N ALA A 94 4.32 -9.70 14.45
CA ALA A 94 3.26 -8.92 13.82
C ALA A 94 1.90 -9.52 14.16
N VAL A 95 1.03 -8.70 14.75
CA VAL A 95 -0.38 -9.03 14.98
C VAL A 95 -1.16 -8.70 13.71
N LEU A 96 -1.82 -9.71 13.15
CA LEU A 96 -2.55 -9.60 11.88
C LEU A 96 -4.05 -9.37 12.13
N ASN A 97 -4.65 -8.48 11.36
CA ASN A 97 -6.10 -8.29 11.33
C ASN A 97 -6.72 -8.94 10.09
N GLU A 98 -7.05 -10.23 10.21
CA GLU A 98 -7.66 -11.01 9.12
C GLU A 98 -9.12 -10.63 8.83
N GLY A 99 -9.79 -9.88 9.73
CA GLY A 99 -11.16 -9.39 9.53
C GLY A 99 -11.25 -8.19 8.58
N PHE A 100 -10.10 -7.58 8.23
CA PHE A 100 -9.99 -6.49 7.27
C PHE A 100 -9.38 -7.02 5.97
N LEU A 101 -10.11 -7.87 5.25
CA LEU A 101 -9.85 -8.11 3.84
C LEU A 101 -10.50 -6.92 3.10
N GLY A 102 -9.68 -5.95 2.68
CA GLY A 102 -10.18 -4.77 1.99
C GLY A 102 -10.95 -5.14 0.72
N ALA A 103 -11.98 -4.34 0.39
CA ALA A 103 -12.77 -4.46 -0.83
C ALA A 103 -12.02 -4.06 -2.13
N GLY A 104 -10.71 -3.85 -2.06
CA GLY A 104 -9.83 -3.62 -3.22
C GLY A 104 -9.19 -4.93 -3.65
N GLY A 105 -9.00 -5.13 -4.97
CA GLY A 105 -8.66 -6.39 -5.65
C GLY A 105 -7.40 -7.18 -5.23
N PHE A 106 -6.79 -6.89 -4.07
CA PHE A 106 -5.67 -7.65 -3.49
C PHE A 106 -6.16 -8.50 -2.31
N GLY A 107 -6.89 -9.59 -2.59
CA GLY A 107 -7.42 -10.53 -1.60
C GLY A 107 -6.36 -11.25 -0.72
N SER A 108 -5.11 -10.78 -0.73
CA SER A 108 -3.94 -11.32 -0.02
C SER A 108 -3.31 -10.36 0.99
N ALA A 109 -3.65 -9.06 1.02
CA ALA A 109 -3.00 -8.08 1.89
C ALA A 109 -3.74 -7.90 3.24
N ILE A 110 -3.08 -8.28 4.33
CA ILE A 110 -3.64 -8.28 5.69
C ILE A 110 -2.98 -7.17 6.52
N PRO A 111 -3.73 -6.21 7.11
CA PRO A 111 -3.14 -5.18 7.96
C PRO A 111 -2.39 -5.75 9.17
N VAL A 112 -1.23 -5.16 9.46
CA VAL A 112 -0.48 -5.42 10.71
C VAL A 112 -0.82 -4.30 11.69
N GLU A 113 -1.60 -4.62 12.72
CA GLU A 113 -2.03 -3.64 13.72
C GLU A 113 -0.89 -3.24 14.66
N VAL A 114 -0.14 -4.23 15.14
CA VAL A 114 0.95 -4.04 16.11
C VAL A 114 2.15 -4.89 15.72
N THR A 115 3.34 -4.34 15.92
CA THR A 115 4.59 -5.11 15.87
C THR A 115 5.30 -5.05 17.21
N TYR A 116 5.51 -6.21 17.84
CA TYR A 116 6.33 -6.32 19.04
C TYR A 116 7.79 -6.61 18.72
N LYS A 117 8.66 -6.19 19.65
CA LYS A 117 10.02 -6.73 19.85
C LYS A 117 10.26 -6.91 21.34
N PHE A 118 11.15 -7.83 21.71
CA PHE A 118 11.62 -7.90 23.09
C PHE A 118 12.36 -6.63 23.51
N THR A 119 12.24 -6.30 24.79
CA THR A 119 13.11 -5.35 25.48
C THR A 119 14.52 -5.94 25.65
N GLN A 120 15.51 -5.12 26.02
CA GLN A 120 16.88 -5.61 26.24
C GLN A 120 16.96 -6.67 27.35
N SER A 121 16.10 -6.58 28.38
CA SER A 121 16.03 -7.57 29.46
C SER A 121 15.39 -8.89 29.03
N LEU A 122 14.77 -8.95 27.85
CA LEU A 122 14.07 -10.13 27.31
C LEU A 122 12.87 -10.61 28.15
N THR A 123 12.50 -9.87 29.19
CA THR A 123 11.41 -10.21 30.12
C THR A 123 10.08 -9.53 29.76
N ASP A 124 10.11 -8.52 28.89
CA ASP A 124 8.93 -7.77 28.48
C ASP A 124 8.98 -7.41 26.99
N LEU A 125 7.83 -7.04 26.44
CA LEU A 125 7.65 -6.62 25.06
C LEU A 125 7.54 -5.11 24.95
N SER A 126 8.28 -4.54 24.00
CA SER A 126 8.09 -3.14 23.60
C SER A 126 7.24 -3.06 22.34
N PHE A 127 6.23 -2.18 22.39
CA PHE A 127 5.46 -1.81 21.22
C PHE A 127 6.32 -0.96 20.30
N LYS A 128 6.13 -1.14 19.00
CA LYS A 128 6.33 -0.04 18.07
C LYS A 128 4.94 0.45 17.68
N ASP A 129 4.43 1.45 18.38
CA ASP A 129 3.42 2.29 17.74
C ASP A 129 4.13 2.93 16.54
N LYS A 130 3.71 2.53 15.35
CA LYS A 130 4.41 2.91 14.13
C LYS A 130 3.72 4.16 13.61
N PRO A 131 4.41 5.32 13.65
CA PRO A 131 3.83 6.53 13.10
C PRO A 131 3.49 6.31 11.62
N ARG A 132 2.66 7.21 11.12
CA ARG A 132 2.31 7.33 9.70
C ARG A 132 3.53 7.07 8.79
N GLY A 133 3.38 6.18 7.80
CA GLY A 133 4.47 5.76 6.89
C GLY A 133 5.40 4.65 7.40
N LYS A 134 5.23 4.17 8.65
CA LYS A 134 5.93 2.98 9.17
C LYS A 134 5.00 1.78 9.38
N ARG A 135 3.69 1.95 9.20
CA ARG A 135 2.69 0.88 9.24
C ARG A 135 3.00 -0.22 8.21
N ARG A 136 2.44 -1.40 8.44
CA ARG A 136 2.78 -2.61 7.68
C ARG A 136 1.53 -3.38 7.29
N ILE A 137 1.67 -4.16 6.23
CA ILE A 137 0.75 -5.23 5.85
C ILE A 137 1.52 -6.55 5.79
N ALA A 138 0.80 -7.65 5.77
CA ALA A 138 1.30 -8.98 5.47
C ALA A 138 0.58 -9.51 4.23
N LYS A 139 1.31 -9.82 3.17
CA LYS A 139 0.79 -10.60 2.04
C LYS A 139 0.72 -12.06 2.43
N ARG A 140 -0.39 -12.73 2.13
CA ARG A 140 -0.63 -14.15 2.36
C ARG A 140 -0.68 -14.92 1.04
N ALA A 141 0.07 -16.01 0.96
CA ALA A 141 -0.06 -17.01 -0.10
C ALA A 141 -0.40 -18.37 0.50
N ALA A 142 -1.25 -19.14 -0.19
CA ALA A 142 -1.60 -20.49 0.24
C ALA A 142 -0.36 -21.39 0.22
N PHE A 143 -0.24 -22.27 1.21
CA PHE A 143 0.87 -23.21 1.36
C PHE A 143 0.34 -24.52 2.00
N ASP A 144 -0.22 -25.46 1.26
CA ASP A 144 -0.62 -26.76 1.85
C ASP A 144 0.46 -27.81 1.57
N PRO A 145 1.21 -28.32 2.58
CA PRO A 145 2.22 -29.36 2.37
C PRO A 145 1.67 -30.70 1.89
N ARG A 146 0.35 -30.86 1.87
CA ARG A 146 -0.30 -32.04 1.27
C ARG A 146 -0.61 -31.86 -0.21
N LYS A 147 -0.49 -30.64 -0.73
CA LYS A 147 -0.69 -30.31 -2.15
C LYS A 147 0.66 -29.95 -2.74
N GLU A 148 1.42 -30.96 -3.11
CA GLU A 148 2.85 -30.84 -3.46
C GLU A 148 3.14 -29.74 -4.50
N GLU A 149 2.29 -29.57 -5.51
CA GLU A 149 2.43 -28.49 -6.50
C GLU A 149 2.15 -27.09 -5.93
N GLN A 150 1.03 -26.91 -5.21
CA GLN A 150 0.67 -25.64 -4.56
C GLN A 150 1.62 -25.28 -3.40
N TRP A 151 2.26 -26.28 -2.79
CA TRP A 151 3.28 -26.14 -1.74
C TRP A 151 4.48 -25.33 -2.22
N TYR A 152 4.96 -25.62 -3.43
CA TYR A 152 6.12 -24.93 -4.00
C TYR A 152 5.74 -23.53 -4.49
N GLU A 153 4.61 -23.39 -5.19
CA GLU A 153 4.30 -22.15 -5.92
C GLU A 153 4.03 -20.94 -5.01
N GLY A 154 3.20 -21.08 -3.96
CA GLY A 154 2.85 -19.93 -3.11
C GLY A 154 4.04 -19.35 -2.33
N PHE A 155 4.85 -20.22 -1.73
CA PHE A 155 6.05 -19.79 -1.00
C PHE A 155 7.18 -19.34 -1.96
N ARG A 156 7.39 -20.01 -3.09
CA ARG A 156 8.35 -19.57 -4.12
C ARG A 156 7.95 -18.22 -4.69
N GLY A 157 6.67 -17.98 -4.94
CA GLY A 157 6.13 -16.70 -5.41
C GLY A 157 6.46 -15.57 -4.45
N LEU A 158 6.09 -15.69 -3.16
CA LEU A 158 6.44 -14.67 -2.15
C LEU A 158 7.96 -14.52 -1.97
N ARG A 159 8.73 -15.62 -2.08
CA ARG A 159 10.18 -15.56 -2.01
C ARG A 159 10.77 -14.81 -3.20
N ARG A 160 10.29 -15.05 -4.42
CA ARG A 160 10.69 -14.32 -5.63
C ARG A 160 10.38 -12.84 -5.48
N GLU A 161 9.13 -12.52 -5.11
CA GLU A 161 8.71 -11.15 -4.85
C GLU A 161 9.60 -10.46 -3.81
N TYR A 162 9.92 -11.13 -2.69
CA TYR A 162 10.83 -10.61 -1.68
C TYR A 162 12.19 -10.20 -2.27
N HIS A 163 12.80 -11.01 -3.14
CA HIS A 163 14.13 -10.69 -3.70
C HIS A 163 14.09 -9.47 -4.63
N ILE A 164 12.98 -9.28 -5.35
CA ILE A 164 12.78 -8.13 -6.24
C ILE A 164 12.44 -6.89 -5.43
N ALA A 165 11.40 -6.95 -4.58
CA ALA A 165 10.97 -5.85 -3.74
C ALA A 165 12.02 -5.43 -2.70
N ALA A 166 13.00 -6.29 -2.35
CA ALA A 166 14.12 -5.90 -1.50
C ALA A 166 15.05 -4.86 -2.16
N ARG A 167 15.03 -4.75 -3.50
CA ARG A 167 15.75 -3.72 -4.25
C ARG A 167 15.05 -2.36 -4.23
N THR A 168 13.81 -2.30 -3.75
CA THR A 168 13.01 -1.08 -3.72
C THR A 168 12.88 -0.55 -2.28
N PRO A 169 13.57 0.55 -1.91
CA PRO A 169 13.64 1.01 -0.52
C PRO A 169 12.29 1.39 0.09
N HIS A 170 11.31 1.78 -0.74
CA HIS A 170 9.99 2.17 -0.27
C HIS A 170 9.16 0.97 0.19
N VAL A 171 9.26 -0.21 -0.43
CA VAL A 171 8.49 -1.41 -0.02
C VAL A 171 9.00 -1.97 1.31
N SER A 172 10.33 -2.05 1.49
CA SER A 172 10.96 -2.57 2.70
C SER A 172 10.37 -3.94 3.14
N PRO A 173 10.35 -4.96 2.25
CA PRO A 173 9.80 -6.27 2.58
C PRO A 173 10.64 -6.99 3.64
N LYS A 174 10.09 -8.07 4.19
CA LYS A 174 10.73 -8.96 5.17
C LYS A 174 10.68 -10.37 4.61
N GLN A 175 11.68 -11.19 4.93
CA GLN A 175 11.73 -12.56 4.43
C GLN A 175 10.40 -13.28 4.72
N PRO A 176 9.84 -14.00 3.73
CA PRO A 176 8.61 -14.74 3.94
C PRO A 176 8.76 -15.81 5.02
N VAL A 177 7.70 -16.02 5.78
CA VAL A 177 7.62 -17.02 6.85
C VAL A 177 6.43 -17.93 6.63
N ILE A 178 6.55 -19.19 7.05
CA ILE A 178 5.50 -20.20 6.86
C ILE A 178 4.75 -20.40 8.18
N TYR A 179 3.43 -20.25 8.13
CA TYR A 179 2.55 -20.45 9.28
C TYR A 179 1.21 -21.04 8.85
N ASP A 180 0.75 -22.08 9.55
CA ASP A 180 -0.60 -22.65 9.42
C ASP A 180 -1.07 -22.80 7.96
N LYS A 181 -0.32 -23.59 7.20
CA LYS A 181 -0.55 -23.84 5.76
C LYS A 181 -0.61 -22.58 4.88
N ASN A 182 0.07 -21.53 5.30
CA ASN A 182 0.19 -20.29 4.54
C ASN A 182 1.63 -19.78 4.61
N ALA A 183 2.02 -19.04 3.60
CA ALA A 183 3.22 -18.22 3.62
C ALA A 183 2.82 -16.75 3.80
N TYR A 184 3.60 -16.00 4.59
CA TYR A 184 3.36 -14.60 4.89
C TYR A 184 4.60 -13.77 4.60
N MET A 185 4.43 -12.65 3.90
CA MET A 185 5.49 -11.66 3.68
C MET A 185 5.06 -10.31 4.25
N VAL A 186 5.82 -9.79 5.21
CA VAL A 186 5.53 -8.49 5.84
C VAL A 186 6.25 -7.36 5.10
N GLU A 187 5.52 -6.31 4.73
CA GLU A 187 6.07 -5.15 4.02
C GLU A 187 5.52 -3.83 4.57
N ARG A 188 5.94 -2.69 4.00
CA ARG A 188 5.40 -1.38 4.39
C ARG A 188 4.02 -1.20 3.76
N LEU A 189 3.06 -0.71 4.55
CA LEU A 189 1.80 -0.23 4.02
C LEU A 189 2.07 1.09 3.27
N MET A 190 1.79 1.13 1.97
CA MET A 190 1.74 2.41 1.25
C MET A 190 0.46 3.12 1.62
N GLU A 191 0.59 4.33 2.15
CA GLU A 191 -0.54 5.14 2.54
C GLU A 191 -0.88 6.13 1.44
N GLY A 192 -2.16 6.25 1.12
CA GLY A 192 -2.60 7.06 0.01
C GLY A 192 -3.85 6.44 -0.64
N SER A 193 -4.18 6.96 -1.80
CA SER A 193 -5.17 6.36 -2.70
C SER A 193 -4.44 5.70 -3.85
N THR A 194 -4.99 4.63 -4.41
CA THR A 194 -4.45 4.09 -5.66
C THR A 194 -4.70 5.08 -6.79
N LEU A 195 -3.93 5.01 -7.87
CA LEU A 195 -4.23 5.77 -9.08
C LEU A 195 -5.61 5.38 -9.61
N GLY A 196 -6.01 4.10 -9.47
CA GLY A 196 -7.34 3.62 -9.80
C GLY A 196 -8.44 4.39 -9.07
N ASP A 197 -8.35 4.48 -7.74
CA ASP A 197 -9.31 5.25 -6.92
C ASP A 197 -9.38 6.74 -7.33
N ILE A 198 -8.23 7.32 -7.67
CA ILE A 198 -8.14 8.73 -8.11
C ILE A 198 -8.82 8.92 -9.47
N LEU A 199 -8.55 8.03 -10.42
CA LEU A 199 -9.15 8.06 -11.76
C LEU A 199 -10.65 7.79 -11.69
N ASP A 200 -11.10 6.87 -10.84
CA ASP A 200 -12.51 6.63 -10.58
C ASP A 200 -13.18 7.86 -9.97
N GLY A 201 -12.51 8.55 -9.04
CA GLY A 201 -13.00 9.81 -8.48
C GLY A 201 -13.23 10.89 -9.54
N ASP A 202 -12.28 11.04 -10.46
CA ASP A 202 -12.33 11.98 -11.59
C ASP A 202 -13.46 11.63 -12.56
N ARG A 203 -13.48 10.36 -13.00
CA ARG A 203 -14.48 9.80 -13.91
C ARG A 203 -15.91 9.89 -13.38
N THR A 204 -16.11 9.55 -12.11
CA THR A 204 -17.43 9.59 -11.45
C THR A 204 -17.82 10.99 -10.99
N LYS A 205 -16.96 11.99 -11.22
CA LYS A 205 -17.18 13.39 -10.83
C LYS A 205 -17.32 13.60 -9.33
N SER A 206 -16.85 12.65 -8.52
CA SER A 206 -16.79 12.77 -7.06
C SER A 206 -15.57 13.59 -6.61
N ARG A 207 -14.51 13.64 -7.43
CA ARG A 207 -13.37 14.55 -7.29
C ARG A 207 -12.71 14.79 -8.65
N TYR A 208 -12.86 15.99 -9.19
CA TYR A 208 -12.19 16.39 -10.43
C TYR A 208 -10.68 16.57 -10.26
N LEU A 209 -9.91 16.12 -11.25
CA LEU A 209 -8.50 16.45 -11.42
C LEU A 209 -8.34 17.72 -12.26
N THR A 210 -7.67 18.71 -11.68
CA THR A 210 -7.19 19.92 -12.38
C THR A 210 -6.10 19.57 -13.39
N LEU A 211 -5.82 20.48 -14.34
CA LEU A 211 -4.72 20.29 -15.30
C LEU A 211 -3.38 20.17 -14.58
N GLU A 212 -3.16 20.96 -13.54
CA GLU A 212 -1.95 20.94 -12.70
C GLU A 212 -1.77 19.57 -12.05
N GLU A 213 -2.84 19.00 -11.48
CA GLU A 213 -2.82 17.67 -10.87
C GLU A 213 -2.57 16.58 -11.92
N ARG A 214 -3.15 16.67 -13.12
CA ARG A 214 -2.89 15.72 -14.21
C ARG A 214 -1.42 15.74 -14.63
N PHE A 215 -0.83 16.92 -14.80
CA PHE A 215 0.60 17.05 -15.09
C PHE A 215 1.47 16.51 -13.95
N ALA A 216 1.14 16.85 -12.71
CA ALA A 216 1.87 16.37 -11.53
C ALA A 216 1.82 14.82 -11.46
N LEU A 217 0.66 14.20 -11.70
CA LEU A 217 0.52 12.74 -11.75
C LEU A 217 1.40 12.13 -12.85
N CYS A 218 1.33 12.67 -14.08
CA CYS A 218 2.12 12.15 -15.20
C CYS A 218 3.62 12.20 -14.93
N ILE A 219 4.12 13.35 -14.46
CA ILE A 219 5.54 13.56 -14.17
C ILE A 219 5.98 12.68 -13.00
N ASN A 220 5.23 12.69 -11.90
CA ASN A 220 5.58 11.90 -10.70
C ASN A 220 5.50 10.39 -10.97
N LEU A 221 4.59 9.94 -11.83
CA LEU A 221 4.49 8.54 -12.26
C LEU A 221 5.73 8.10 -13.05
N LEU A 222 6.17 8.91 -14.01
CA LEU A 222 7.36 8.62 -14.82
C LEU A 222 8.64 8.65 -13.97
N GLU A 223 8.80 9.67 -13.11
CA GLU A 223 9.94 9.78 -12.19
C GLU A 223 9.97 8.61 -11.19
N ALA A 224 8.81 8.25 -10.61
CA ALA A 224 8.73 7.12 -9.71
C ALA A 224 9.09 5.80 -10.41
N PHE A 225 8.60 5.56 -11.64
CA PHE A 225 9.02 4.39 -12.41
C PHE A 225 10.53 4.39 -12.66
N LYS A 226 11.09 5.53 -13.08
CA LYS A 226 12.53 5.68 -13.33
C LYS A 226 13.35 5.29 -12.10
N GLU A 227 12.98 5.81 -10.93
CA GLU A 227 13.71 5.57 -9.67
C GLU A 227 13.46 4.17 -9.08
N GLN A 228 12.21 3.71 -9.11
CA GLN A 228 11.75 2.56 -8.32
C GLN A 228 11.79 1.24 -9.10
N VAL A 229 11.84 1.29 -10.44
CA VAL A 229 11.77 0.11 -11.31
C VAL A 229 12.95 0.09 -12.29
N PHE A 230 13.05 1.11 -13.15
CA PHE A 230 14.04 1.15 -14.22
C PHE A 230 15.49 1.20 -13.70
N ALA A 231 15.80 2.14 -12.81
CA ALA A 231 17.16 2.33 -12.26
C ALA A 231 17.66 1.12 -11.45
N VAL A 232 16.74 0.34 -10.87
CA VAL A 232 17.06 -0.87 -10.07
C VAL A 232 16.95 -2.16 -10.88
N LYS A 233 16.80 -2.05 -12.21
CA LYS A 233 16.85 -3.17 -13.18
C LYS A 233 15.76 -4.20 -12.95
N ILE A 234 14.55 -3.72 -12.69
CA ILE A 234 13.34 -4.52 -12.53
C ILE A 234 12.48 -4.35 -13.79
N VAL A 235 11.86 -5.45 -14.23
CA VAL A 235 10.74 -5.44 -15.16
C VAL A 235 9.49 -5.84 -14.37
N HIS A 236 8.56 -4.92 -14.18
CA HIS A 236 7.43 -5.08 -13.27
C HIS A 236 6.37 -6.04 -13.82
N ARG A 237 6.04 -5.96 -15.12
CA ARG A 237 5.09 -6.82 -15.86
C ARG A 237 3.62 -6.74 -15.44
N ASP A 238 3.27 -5.90 -14.48
CA ASP A 238 1.87 -5.69 -14.04
C ASP A 238 1.64 -4.27 -13.55
N LEU A 239 2.22 -3.28 -14.23
CA LEU A 239 1.91 -1.89 -13.94
C LEU A 239 0.47 -1.57 -14.38
N LYS A 240 -0.31 -1.04 -13.44
CA LYS A 240 -1.71 -0.65 -13.60
C LYS A 240 -2.09 0.33 -12.50
N PRO A 241 -3.20 1.08 -12.62
CA PRO A 241 -3.57 2.09 -11.65
C PRO A 241 -3.71 1.59 -10.20
N GLU A 242 -4.12 0.33 -10.01
CA GLU A 242 -4.27 -0.28 -8.68
C GLU A 242 -2.92 -0.57 -8.02
N ASN A 243 -1.85 -0.74 -8.80
CA ASN A 243 -0.48 -0.98 -8.34
C ASN A 243 0.35 0.32 -8.15
N ILE A 244 -0.30 1.48 -8.27
CA ILE A 244 0.31 2.79 -8.09
C ILE A 244 -0.39 3.50 -6.95
N VAL A 245 0.32 3.81 -5.87
CA VAL A 245 -0.22 4.54 -4.71
C VAL A 245 0.29 5.98 -4.69
N ILE A 246 -0.63 6.93 -4.55
CA ILE A 246 -0.35 8.36 -4.44
C ILE A 246 -0.58 8.78 -2.99
N ASP A 247 0.48 9.23 -2.33
CA ASP A 247 0.38 9.73 -0.97
C ASP A 247 -0.11 11.18 -0.91
N LYS A 248 -0.32 11.68 0.32
CA LYS A 248 -0.80 13.05 0.58
C LYS A 248 0.13 14.17 0.06
N ASP A 249 1.38 13.84 -0.21
CA ASP A 249 2.39 14.78 -0.73
C ASP A 249 2.55 14.61 -2.25
N TRP A 250 1.59 13.94 -2.92
CA TRP A 250 1.59 13.60 -4.35
C TRP A 250 2.77 12.73 -4.78
N SER A 251 3.45 12.08 -3.84
CA SER A 251 4.53 11.15 -4.16
C SER A 251 3.92 9.83 -4.63
N VAL A 252 4.46 9.32 -5.74
CA VAL A 252 4.04 8.05 -6.33
C VAL A 252 4.88 6.89 -5.78
N LYS A 253 4.21 5.80 -5.42
CA LYS A 253 4.82 4.55 -4.94
C LYS A 253 4.27 3.38 -5.75
N THR A 254 5.17 2.67 -6.43
CA THR A 254 4.83 1.41 -7.11
C THR A 254 4.77 0.28 -6.09
N ILE A 255 3.72 -0.53 -6.14
CA ILE A 255 3.50 -1.69 -5.27
C ILE A 255 3.29 -2.96 -6.10
N ASP A 256 3.32 -4.11 -5.42
CA ASP A 256 3.06 -5.43 -5.97
C ASP A 256 4.05 -5.94 -7.04
N PHE A 257 5.14 -6.55 -6.56
CA PHE A 257 6.20 -7.08 -7.42
C PHE A 257 6.03 -8.58 -7.70
N GLY A 258 4.82 -9.14 -7.47
CA GLY A 258 4.56 -10.58 -7.55
C GLY A 258 4.82 -11.17 -8.94
N LEU A 259 4.53 -10.40 -10.00
CA LEU A 259 4.79 -10.78 -11.39
C LEU A 259 6.12 -10.24 -11.92
N SER A 260 6.90 -9.53 -11.12
CA SER A 260 8.12 -8.89 -11.61
C SER A 260 9.25 -9.89 -11.88
N LYS A 261 10.24 -9.44 -12.63
CA LYS A 261 11.52 -10.14 -12.86
C LYS A 261 12.67 -9.15 -12.91
N LEU A 262 13.90 -9.63 -12.89
CA LEU A 262 15.06 -8.77 -13.13
C LEU A 262 15.32 -8.62 -14.62
N GLU A 263 15.84 -7.46 -15.03
CA GLU A 263 16.30 -7.24 -16.41
C GLU A 263 17.37 -8.30 -16.76
N GLY A 264 17.25 -8.90 -17.94
CA GLY A 264 18.09 -10.02 -18.39
C GLY A 264 17.61 -11.41 -17.98
N GLU A 265 16.61 -11.53 -17.09
CA GLU A 265 15.95 -12.81 -16.85
C GLU A 265 15.00 -13.15 -18.02
N THR A 266 15.34 -14.21 -18.75
CA THR A 266 14.49 -14.75 -19.81
C THR A 266 13.32 -15.50 -19.19
N VAL A 267 12.12 -14.92 -19.30
CA VAL A 267 10.85 -15.56 -18.92
C VAL A 267 9.97 -15.47 -20.15
N ILE A 268 9.92 -16.54 -20.94
CA ILE A 268 9.22 -16.60 -22.23
C ILE A 268 7.75 -17.04 -22.07
N THR A 269 7.38 -17.65 -20.94
CA THR A 269 6.27 -18.60 -20.92
C THR A 269 4.93 -18.11 -20.36
N GLU A 270 4.68 -16.81 -20.20
CA GLU A 270 3.39 -16.38 -19.62
C GLU A 270 2.86 -15.06 -20.20
N ASN A 271 1.61 -15.07 -20.68
CA ASN A 271 0.79 -13.88 -20.94
C ASN A 271 0.41 -13.22 -19.60
N VAL A 272 1.39 -12.66 -18.89
CA VAL A 272 1.20 -11.96 -17.61
C VAL A 272 0.95 -10.48 -17.82
N GLY A 273 0.12 -9.93 -16.95
CA GLY A 273 -0.24 -8.52 -16.93
C GLY A 273 -1.75 -8.33 -16.92
N SER A 274 -2.18 -7.16 -16.46
CA SER A 274 -3.60 -6.83 -16.39
C SER A 274 -4.13 -6.38 -17.74
N PHE A 275 -5.33 -6.86 -18.08
CA PHE A 275 -6.02 -6.48 -19.31
C PHE A 275 -6.13 -4.95 -19.41
N GLY A 276 -5.90 -4.40 -20.60
CA GLY A 276 -5.87 -2.95 -20.84
C GLY A 276 -4.50 -2.29 -20.64
N TYR A 277 -3.58 -2.92 -19.91
CA TYR A 277 -2.22 -2.43 -19.64
C TYR A 277 -1.11 -3.35 -20.14
N ILE A 278 -1.42 -4.64 -20.37
CA ILE A 278 -0.49 -5.61 -20.96
C ILE A 278 0.05 -5.11 -22.31
N SER A 279 1.37 -5.20 -22.50
CA SER A 279 2.02 -4.79 -23.76
C SER A 279 1.75 -5.79 -24.90
N PRO A 280 1.81 -5.38 -26.18
CA PRO A 280 1.60 -6.27 -27.33
C PRO A 280 2.50 -7.50 -27.34
N GLU A 281 3.78 -7.36 -26.99
CA GLU A 281 4.75 -8.46 -26.91
C GLU A 281 4.40 -9.44 -25.79
N ALA A 282 4.02 -8.93 -24.61
CA ALA A 282 3.58 -9.78 -23.49
C ALA A 282 2.31 -10.56 -23.82
N MET A 283 1.35 -9.94 -24.51
CA MET A 283 0.11 -10.58 -24.98
C MET A 283 0.37 -11.67 -26.02
N GLN A 284 1.46 -11.55 -26.77
CA GLN A 284 1.91 -12.51 -27.79
C GLN A 284 2.91 -13.54 -27.22
N SER A 285 3.10 -13.60 -25.91
CA SER A 285 4.12 -14.46 -25.26
C SER A 285 5.55 -14.26 -25.82
N LEU A 286 5.86 -13.05 -26.28
CA LEU A 286 7.20 -12.66 -26.71
C LEU A 286 8.04 -12.18 -25.52
N PRO A 287 9.38 -12.15 -25.64
CA PRO A 287 10.25 -11.67 -24.58
C PRO A 287 9.89 -10.24 -24.14
N THR A 288 9.71 -10.05 -22.84
CA THR A 288 9.42 -8.75 -22.22
C THR A 288 10.67 -8.17 -21.54
N ASP A 289 10.84 -6.86 -21.64
CA ASP A 289 11.82 -6.09 -20.88
C ASP A 289 11.19 -4.80 -20.31
N TYR A 290 12.00 -3.86 -19.82
CA TYR A 290 11.49 -2.61 -19.23
C TYR A 290 10.58 -1.82 -20.19
N ARG A 291 10.70 -2.01 -21.51
CA ARG A 291 9.87 -1.34 -22.52
C ARG A 291 8.43 -1.83 -22.46
N SER A 292 8.17 -3.05 -21.99
CA SER A 292 6.80 -3.53 -21.72
C SER A 292 6.14 -2.71 -20.60
N ASP A 293 6.91 -2.30 -19.59
CA ASP A 293 6.41 -1.40 -18.54
C ASP A 293 6.21 0.03 -19.05
N LEU A 294 7.02 0.51 -20.02
CA LEU A 294 6.79 1.81 -20.68
C LEU A 294 5.44 1.87 -21.39
N PHE A 295 5.04 0.76 -22.04
CA PHE A 295 3.71 0.65 -22.64
C PHE A 295 2.62 0.82 -21.58
N ALA A 296 2.71 0.10 -20.47
CA ALA A 296 1.74 0.20 -19.37
C ALA A 296 1.70 1.63 -18.75
N LEU A 297 2.84 2.31 -18.61
CA LEU A 297 2.89 3.71 -18.19
C LEU A 297 2.17 4.64 -19.16
N GLY A 298 2.40 4.47 -20.47
CA GLY A 298 1.68 5.23 -21.49
C GLY A 298 0.17 5.04 -21.39
N ARG A 299 -0.29 3.81 -21.16
CA ARG A 299 -1.71 3.52 -20.94
C ARG A 299 -2.27 4.24 -19.71
N MET A 300 -1.55 4.23 -18.59
CA MET A 300 -1.95 4.97 -17.37
C MET A 300 -1.96 6.48 -17.56
N ILE A 301 -0.99 7.04 -18.29
CA ILE A 301 -0.97 8.47 -18.66
C ILE A 301 -2.17 8.79 -19.54
N GLY A 302 -2.50 7.92 -20.50
CA GLY A 302 -3.70 8.06 -21.32
C GLY A 302 -4.96 8.14 -20.46
N ALA A 303 -5.08 7.25 -19.46
CA ALA A 303 -6.18 7.27 -18.50
C ALA A 303 -6.22 8.55 -17.65
N ILE A 304 -5.07 9.13 -17.27
CA ILE A 304 -4.99 10.41 -16.55
C ILE A 304 -5.55 11.57 -17.38
N TRP A 305 -5.44 11.54 -18.70
CA TRP A 305 -6.01 12.58 -19.58
C TRP A 305 -7.45 12.29 -20.02
N TRP A 306 -7.94 11.07 -19.78
CA TRP A 306 -9.27 10.63 -20.18
C TRP A 306 -10.37 11.14 -19.24
N ASN A 307 -11.04 12.24 -19.62
CA ASN A 307 -12.15 12.81 -18.85
C ASN A 307 -13.53 12.39 -19.40
N SER A 308 -13.84 11.10 -19.34
CA SER A 308 -15.13 10.55 -19.77
C SER A 308 -15.63 9.52 -18.76
N ASN A 309 -16.95 9.37 -18.63
CA ASN A 309 -17.57 8.44 -17.70
C ASN A 309 -17.26 6.96 -18.02
N PHE A 310 -16.81 6.66 -19.24
CA PHE A 310 -16.38 5.34 -19.68
C PHE A 310 -14.92 5.09 -19.32
N PHE A 311 -14.57 3.86 -18.99
CA PHE A 311 -13.18 3.50 -18.71
C PHE A 311 -12.31 3.59 -19.98
N TYR A 312 -11.08 4.08 -19.81
CA TYR A 312 -10.12 4.28 -20.90
C TYR A 312 -9.73 2.97 -21.60
N ASP A 313 -9.52 1.91 -20.84
CA ASP A 313 -9.22 0.57 -21.35
C ASP A 313 -10.45 -0.07 -22.02
N GLU A 314 -11.66 0.17 -21.48
CA GLU A 314 -12.90 -0.30 -22.09
C GLU A 314 -13.22 0.40 -23.42
N ALA A 315 -12.94 1.69 -23.54
CA ALA A 315 -13.11 2.43 -24.80
C ALA A 315 -12.16 1.93 -25.91
N LEU A 316 -11.10 1.22 -25.52
CA LEU A 316 -10.12 0.61 -26.41
C LEU A 316 -10.34 -0.91 -26.52
N LYS A 317 -11.51 -1.41 -26.09
CA LYS A 317 -11.92 -2.82 -26.23
C LYS A 317 -11.96 -3.22 -27.70
N GLY A 318 -11.05 -4.12 -28.03
CA GLY A 318 -10.96 -4.79 -29.31
C GLY A 318 -9.52 -5.20 -29.57
N ASN A 319 -9.06 -6.27 -28.91
CA ASN A 319 -7.68 -6.78 -28.96
C ASN A 319 -6.61 -5.68 -28.69
N VAL A 320 -5.94 -5.74 -27.53
CA VAL A 320 -4.86 -4.80 -27.16
C VAL A 320 -3.85 -4.58 -28.30
N ILE A 321 -3.60 -5.62 -29.10
CA ILE A 321 -2.79 -5.58 -30.33
C ILE A 321 -3.35 -4.57 -31.34
N LYS A 322 -4.64 -4.64 -31.67
CA LYS A 322 -5.27 -3.72 -32.64
C LYS A 322 -5.32 -2.29 -32.10
N ALA A 323 -5.59 -2.10 -30.81
CA ALA A 323 -5.58 -0.77 -30.20
C ALA A 323 -4.18 -0.14 -30.23
N ALA A 324 -3.14 -0.93 -29.93
CA ALA A 324 -1.75 -0.49 -30.03
C ALA A 324 -1.33 -0.20 -31.48
N GLN A 325 -1.78 -1.03 -32.45
CA GLN A 325 -1.53 -0.81 -33.88
C GLN A 325 -2.23 0.44 -34.44
N ALA A 326 -3.43 0.75 -33.94
CA ALA A 326 -4.22 1.86 -34.43
C ALA A 326 -3.71 3.23 -33.93
N GLU A 327 -2.93 3.26 -32.84
CA GLU A 327 -2.49 4.51 -32.18
C GLU A 327 -3.64 5.51 -31.97
N ASP A 328 -4.84 5.02 -31.63
CA ASP A 328 -6.05 5.83 -31.62
C ASP A 328 -6.19 6.61 -30.30
N TYR A 329 -5.84 7.89 -30.36
CA TYR A 329 -5.97 8.86 -29.26
C TYR A 329 -7.06 9.91 -29.52
N LYS A 330 -8.00 9.68 -30.45
CA LYS A 330 -8.97 10.71 -30.88
C LYS A 330 -9.79 11.31 -29.73
N TYR A 331 -10.02 10.54 -28.66
CA TYR A 331 -10.83 10.94 -27.51
C TYR A 331 -10.02 11.28 -26.25
N LEU A 332 -8.68 11.31 -26.34
CA LEU A 332 -7.75 11.43 -25.21
C LEU A 332 -7.97 12.67 -24.33
N PHE A 333 -8.62 13.72 -24.84
CA PHE A 333 -8.89 14.96 -24.10
C PHE A 333 -10.37 15.36 -24.16
N MET A 334 -11.27 14.40 -24.42
CA MET A 334 -12.70 14.68 -24.48
C MET A 334 -13.17 15.24 -23.14
N ASN A 335 -13.99 16.31 -23.18
CA ASN A 335 -14.46 17.04 -22.01
C ASN A 335 -13.35 17.67 -21.13
N LEU A 336 -12.13 17.86 -21.66
CA LEU A 336 -11.10 18.66 -21.00
C LEU A 336 -10.98 20.04 -21.66
N ASP A 337 -11.41 21.05 -20.91
CA ASP A 337 -11.27 22.45 -21.30
C ASP A 337 -9.92 23.03 -20.87
N GLY A 338 -9.49 24.11 -21.52
CA GLY A 338 -8.31 24.89 -21.12
C GLY A 338 -6.93 24.33 -21.53
N LEU A 339 -6.84 23.09 -22.02
CA LEU A 339 -5.58 22.50 -22.49
C LEU A 339 -5.20 23.03 -23.89
N LYS A 340 -4.04 23.70 -24.00
CA LYS A 340 -3.54 24.33 -25.25
C LYS A 340 -3.32 23.29 -26.36
N THR A 341 -3.51 23.66 -27.62
CA THR A 341 -3.40 22.75 -28.77
C THR A 341 -1.99 22.15 -28.89
N GLU A 342 -0.95 22.96 -28.75
CA GLU A 342 0.45 22.51 -28.82
C GLU A 342 0.77 21.53 -27.69
N VAL A 343 0.18 21.75 -26.51
CA VAL A 343 0.33 20.89 -25.34
C VAL A 343 -0.37 19.54 -25.57
N ARG A 344 -1.56 19.53 -26.18
CA ARG A 344 -2.25 18.30 -26.59
C ARG A 344 -1.38 17.47 -27.55
N THR A 345 -0.72 18.12 -28.50
CA THR A 345 0.19 17.46 -29.44
C THR A 345 1.35 16.80 -28.71
N ILE A 346 2.06 17.52 -27.82
CA ILE A 346 3.19 16.97 -27.06
C ILE A 346 2.77 15.76 -26.22
N ILE A 347 1.62 15.83 -25.52
CA ILE A 347 1.11 14.71 -24.72
C ILE A 347 0.78 13.52 -25.63
N THR A 348 0.10 13.75 -26.75
CA THR A 348 -0.27 12.69 -27.72
C THR A 348 0.96 12.02 -28.32
N ASP A 349 1.96 12.80 -28.76
CA ASP A 349 3.18 12.26 -29.35
C ASP A 349 3.99 11.47 -28.31
N THR A 350 4.01 11.94 -27.06
CA THR A 350 4.64 11.21 -25.95
C THR A 350 3.96 9.88 -25.69
N LEU A 351 2.62 9.84 -25.74
CA LEU A 351 1.86 8.62 -25.57
C LEU A 351 2.09 7.62 -26.70
N LYS A 352 2.08 8.09 -27.96
CA LYS A 352 2.46 7.27 -29.12
C LYS A 352 3.86 6.70 -28.96
N GLY A 353 4.81 7.52 -28.53
CA GLY A 353 6.16 7.08 -28.23
C GLY A 353 6.23 6.04 -27.11
N LEU A 354 5.45 6.18 -26.03
CA LEU A 354 5.44 5.21 -24.93
C LEU A 354 4.76 3.90 -25.28
N THR A 355 3.69 3.94 -26.09
CA THR A 355 2.87 2.77 -26.41
C THR A 355 3.05 2.28 -27.85
N ALA A 356 4.16 2.60 -28.50
CA ALA A 356 4.46 2.09 -29.83
C ALA A 356 4.33 0.55 -29.87
N PHE A 357 3.75 0.03 -30.94
CA PHE A 357 3.46 -1.40 -31.08
C PHE A 357 4.73 -2.25 -30.95
N GLU A 358 5.75 -1.92 -31.74
CA GLU A 358 7.08 -2.50 -31.63
C GLU A 358 7.81 -1.88 -30.44
N GLN A 359 8.28 -2.72 -29.51
CA GLN A 359 8.95 -2.26 -28.30
C GLN A 359 10.23 -1.46 -28.59
N GLU A 360 10.95 -1.74 -29.69
CA GLU A 360 12.16 -1.03 -30.15
C GLU A 360 11.90 0.41 -30.56
N LYS A 361 10.66 0.74 -30.95
CA LYS A 361 10.27 2.11 -31.33
C LYS A 361 9.86 2.96 -30.13
N ARG A 362 9.80 2.38 -28.92
CA ARG A 362 9.37 3.11 -27.73
C ARG A 362 10.43 4.12 -27.28
N ILE A 363 9.99 5.33 -26.96
CA ILE A 363 10.86 6.42 -26.50
C ILE A 363 11.49 6.07 -25.14
N HIS A 364 12.63 6.66 -24.84
CA HIS A 364 13.26 6.48 -23.54
C HIS A 364 12.48 7.20 -22.43
N ILE A 365 12.58 6.69 -21.19
CA ILE A 365 11.86 7.26 -20.04
C ILE A 365 12.21 8.74 -19.80
N ASP A 366 13.46 9.13 -20.06
CA ASP A 366 13.91 10.52 -19.93
C ASP A 366 13.25 11.44 -20.94
N ASP A 367 13.06 10.99 -22.18
CA ASP A 367 12.37 11.76 -23.21
C ASP A 367 10.90 11.97 -22.84
N ALA A 368 10.24 10.94 -22.31
CA ALA A 368 8.88 11.04 -21.82
C ALA A 368 8.75 12.05 -20.65
N ILE A 369 9.67 12.01 -19.68
CA ILE A 369 9.72 12.97 -18.56
C ILE A 369 9.91 14.39 -19.08
N ASN A 370 10.87 14.59 -19.98
CA ASN A 370 11.19 15.90 -20.55
C ASN A 370 10.02 16.47 -21.35
N ASN A 371 9.34 15.64 -22.15
CA ASN A 371 8.16 16.04 -22.90
C ASN A 371 7.01 16.48 -21.97
N MET A 372 6.73 15.72 -20.91
CA MET A 372 5.68 16.06 -19.94
C MET A 372 6.00 17.34 -19.17
N LYS A 373 7.27 17.55 -18.78
CA LYS A 373 7.73 18.81 -18.17
C LYS A 373 7.61 19.98 -19.13
N LYS A 374 8.02 19.82 -20.40
CA LYS A 374 7.87 20.84 -21.45
C LYS A 374 6.41 21.20 -21.69
N ALA A 375 5.53 20.21 -21.78
CA ALA A 375 4.09 20.39 -21.95
C ALA A 375 3.48 21.16 -20.76
N SER A 376 3.86 20.79 -19.53
CA SER A 376 3.43 21.49 -18.31
C SER A 376 3.89 22.95 -18.31
N ASP A 377 5.17 23.19 -18.58
CA ASP A 377 5.74 24.54 -18.71
C ASP A 377 5.00 25.37 -19.76
N MET A 378 4.74 24.81 -20.94
CA MET A 378 4.03 25.51 -22.02
C MET A 378 2.58 25.77 -21.65
N GLN A 379 1.92 24.89 -20.90
CA GLN A 379 0.55 25.09 -20.43
C GLN A 379 0.47 26.28 -19.47
N PHE A 380 1.37 26.35 -18.48
CA PHE A 380 1.27 27.28 -17.35
C PHE A 380 2.18 28.50 -17.40
N LYS A 381 3.16 28.57 -18.31
CA LYS A 381 3.87 29.83 -18.59
C LYS A 381 2.85 30.85 -19.12
N GLN A 382 2.63 31.90 -18.34
CA GLN A 382 1.98 33.11 -18.81
C GLN A 382 2.80 33.65 -19.99
N LYS A 383 2.15 34.10 -21.06
CA LYS A 383 2.82 35.00 -21.99
C LYS A 383 3.32 36.17 -21.14
N GLU A 384 4.63 36.35 -21.03
CA GLU A 384 5.16 37.67 -20.71
C GLU A 384 4.69 38.57 -21.85
N GLU A 385 3.54 39.23 -21.64
CA GLU A 385 3.19 40.38 -22.46
C GLU A 385 4.32 41.39 -22.25
N THR A 386 4.95 41.72 -23.37
CA THR A 386 5.97 42.74 -23.49
C THR A 386 5.45 44.06 -22.95
N VAL A 387 5.73 44.36 -21.69
CA VAL A 387 5.66 45.73 -21.15
C VAL A 387 6.99 46.40 -21.49
N PRO A 388 7.00 47.57 -22.16
CA PRO A 388 8.24 48.27 -22.46
C PRO A 388 9.01 48.59 -21.18
N ALA A 389 10.33 48.43 -21.25
CA ALA A 389 11.22 48.56 -20.12
C ALA A 389 11.23 49.97 -19.54
N GLU A 390 10.80 50.12 -18.28
CA GLU A 390 11.27 51.19 -17.40
C GLU A 390 11.72 50.63 -16.03
N GLN A 391 13.04 50.63 -15.88
CA GLN A 391 13.86 50.91 -14.71
C GLN A 391 13.64 50.16 -13.36
N SER A 392 14.61 49.26 -13.11
CA SER A 392 15.46 49.13 -11.91
C SER A 392 15.04 48.19 -10.75
N SER A 393 15.76 47.06 -10.62
CA SER A 393 16.58 46.64 -9.45
C SER A 393 16.85 45.11 -9.46
N PRO A 394 17.98 44.59 -8.91
CA PRO A 394 18.48 43.23 -9.18
C PRO A 394 17.79 42.13 -8.35
N PRO A 395 17.89 40.84 -8.76
CA PRO A 395 16.97 39.79 -8.33
C PRO A 395 17.32 39.17 -6.98
N ARG A 396 16.29 38.94 -6.14
CA ARG A 396 16.37 37.98 -5.02
C ARG A 396 16.10 36.56 -5.54
N GLU A 397 17.01 35.64 -5.17
CA GLU A 397 16.96 34.21 -5.51
C GLU A 397 15.59 33.56 -5.19
N LYS A 398 14.96 32.95 -6.20
CA LYS A 398 13.77 32.11 -6.04
C LYS A 398 14.17 30.67 -5.74
N LYS A 399 14.28 30.31 -4.46
CA LYS A 399 14.15 28.93 -3.99
C LYS A 399 12.80 28.77 -3.31
N GLY A 400 11.89 28.00 -3.92
CA GLY A 400 10.71 27.47 -3.24
C GLY A 400 9.36 27.77 -3.88
N ALA A 401 9.10 27.23 -5.08
CA ALA A 401 7.74 27.17 -5.62
C ALA A 401 6.99 25.87 -5.24
N PHE A 402 7.70 24.78 -4.93
CA PHE A 402 7.07 23.47 -4.69
C PHE A 402 6.63 23.19 -3.25
N ARG A 403 6.89 24.09 -2.29
CA ARG A 403 6.58 23.86 -0.87
C ARG A 403 5.28 24.50 -0.38
N LYS A 404 4.66 25.38 -1.18
CA LYS A 404 3.50 26.19 -0.77
C LYS A 404 2.15 25.52 -1.02
N MET A 405 2.11 24.44 -1.81
CA MET A 405 0.87 23.72 -2.12
C MET A 405 0.39 22.87 -0.94
N ALA A 406 1.29 22.37 -0.09
CA ALA A 406 0.92 21.51 1.06
C ALA A 406 0.16 22.24 2.20
N SER A 407 0.28 23.57 2.32
CA SER A 407 -0.33 24.31 3.43
C SER A 407 -1.78 24.74 3.20
N MET A 408 -2.29 24.70 1.96
CA MET A 408 -3.67 25.11 1.66
C MET A 408 -4.72 23.99 1.83
N PHE A 409 -4.31 22.73 1.96
CA PHE A 409 -5.23 21.58 1.84
C PHE A 409 -5.76 20.99 3.16
N PHE A 410 -5.27 21.41 4.33
CA PHE A 410 -5.78 20.91 5.63
C PHE A 410 -6.29 22.00 6.58
N GLY A 411 -6.74 23.14 6.04
CA GLY A 411 -7.38 24.20 6.81
C GLY A 411 -8.87 24.33 6.48
N ARG A 412 -9.69 23.35 6.90
CA ARG A 412 -11.14 23.48 7.22
C ARG A 412 -11.78 22.09 7.35
N ASN A 413 -11.61 21.45 8.50
CA ASN A 413 -12.60 20.55 9.10
C ASN A 413 -12.15 20.09 10.49
N SER A 414 -11.99 21.04 11.41
CA SER A 414 -11.85 20.73 12.84
C SER A 414 -12.25 21.93 13.71
N GLU A 415 -13.37 22.58 13.42
CA GLU A 415 -13.85 23.69 14.28
C GLU A 415 -15.38 23.84 14.29
N LYS A 416 -16.12 22.72 14.32
CA LYS A 416 -17.54 22.71 14.71
C LYS A 416 -17.88 21.46 15.53
N LYS A 417 -17.16 21.23 16.63
CA LYS A 417 -17.58 20.32 17.71
C LYS A 417 -16.81 20.57 19.00
N LYS A 418 -16.72 21.84 19.42
CA LYS A 418 -16.19 22.23 20.74
C LYS A 418 -16.58 23.68 21.08
N ARG A 419 -17.89 23.95 21.13
CA ARG A 419 -18.42 25.22 21.67
C ARG A 419 -19.91 25.13 22.00
N ARG A 420 -20.26 24.20 22.91
CA ARG A 420 -21.48 24.27 23.72
C ARG A 420 -21.26 23.53 25.05
N SER A 421 -20.39 24.08 25.89
CA SER A 421 -20.51 23.93 27.34
C SER A 421 -19.69 25.04 28.01
N ARG A 422 -20.38 26.12 28.39
CA ARG A 422 -20.16 26.94 29.60
C ARG A 422 -20.94 28.25 29.49
N ASN A 423 -21.60 28.57 30.60
CA ASN A 423 -22.48 29.71 30.90
C ASN A 423 -23.90 29.50 30.36
N SER A 424 -24.93 29.36 31.18
CA SER A 424 -25.28 30.26 32.29
C SER A 424 -25.91 29.56 33.50
N ILE A 425 -25.52 30.06 34.67
CA ILE A 425 -26.17 29.93 35.97
C ILE A 425 -27.56 30.60 35.93
N GLY A 426 -28.56 29.99 36.57
CA GLY A 426 -29.55 30.73 37.36
C GLY A 426 -31.04 30.59 37.02
N LYS A 427 -31.76 29.99 37.99
CA LYS A 427 -33.15 30.25 38.42
C LYS A 427 -34.32 29.60 37.66
N GLY A 428 -34.96 28.64 38.34
CA GLY A 428 -36.32 28.86 38.86
C GLY A 428 -37.47 27.96 38.36
N LYS A 429 -38.11 27.29 39.34
CA LYS A 429 -39.49 26.73 39.38
C LYS A 429 -39.71 25.38 38.67
N LYS A 430 -39.87 24.29 39.43
CA LYS A 430 -41.13 23.72 40.00
C LYS A 430 -42.11 23.29 38.89
N GLU A 431 -42.26 21.98 38.71
CA GLU A 431 -43.54 21.27 38.92
C GLU A 431 -43.33 19.74 38.89
N ASP A 432 -44.06 19.09 39.80
CA ASP A 432 -44.17 17.64 39.99
C ASP A 432 -44.81 16.95 38.77
N ILE A 433 -44.53 15.66 38.57
CA ILE A 433 -45.52 14.57 38.46
C ILE A 433 -44.77 13.22 38.39
N THR A 434 -45.32 12.27 39.13
CA THR A 434 -44.90 10.89 39.46
C THR A 434 -44.84 9.89 38.29
N PRO A 435 -44.23 8.70 38.49
CA PRO A 435 -43.95 7.73 37.45
C PRO A 435 -45.05 6.65 37.33
N GLU A 436 -45.38 6.25 36.10
CA GLU A 436 -46.09 5.00 35.85
C GLU A 436 -45.21 3.96 35.15
N LYS A 437 -45.39 2.73 35.63
CA LYS A 437 -44.69 1.49 35.32
C LYS A 437 -45.33 0.80 34.09
N PRO A 438 -44.71 -0.28 33.58
CA PRO A 438 -44.93 -0.78 32.23
C PRO A 438 -46.17 -1.67 32.14
N ASP A 439 -46.79 -1.69 30.96
CA ASP A 439 -47.84 -2.65 30.67
C ASP A 439 -47.39 -3.71 29.67
N SER A 440 -47.83 -4.92 29.98
CA SER A 440 -47.58 -6.19 29.31
C SER A 440 -48.87 -6.63 28.61
N SER A 441 -48.82 -6.96 27.32
CA SER A 441 -49.72 -7.90 26.64
C SER A 441 -49.34 -7.93 25.15
N ILE A 442 -48.94 -9.08 24.56
CA ILE A 442 -49.68 -10.30 24.21
C ILE A 442 -50.41 -10.20 22.86
N HIS A 443 -50.05 -11.17 22.00
CA HIS A 443 -50.69 -11.75 20.80
C HIS A 443 -50.75 -10.97 19.47
N SER A 444 -49.97 -11.46 18.49
CA SER A 444 -50.47 -12.35 17.41
C SER A 444 -49.33 -13.24 16.93
#